data_AF-V5YP57-F1
#
_entry.id   AF-V5YP57-F1
#
_cell.length_a   1.000
_cell.length_b   1.000
_cell.length_c   1.000
_cell.angle_alpha   90.00
_cell.angle_beta   90.00
_cell.angle_gamma   90.00
#
_symmetry.space_group_name_H-M   'P 1'
#
loop_
_entity.id
_entity.type
_entity.pdbx_description
1 polymer ?
#
loop_
_entity_poly.entity_id
_entity_poly.type
_entity_poly.pdbx_seq_one_letter_code
_entity_poly.pdbx_strand_id
1 'polypeptide(L)'
;MNTQVATQESKEFVAAKLPIDRELIKSRRLLDMIELVEVCRAPDGQRTVWQMLVDAGAEIDHIVYRDVEDDRSGVRLPALQFRINTSKMTGFLILEDDPAERAFRILAQDEKVNGSIAKTVVERVFTNTLAARLASLIDDGTRRWNEEVGRLIIKQ
;
A
#
# COMPACT_ATOMS: atom_id res chain seq x y z
N MET A 1 -9.86 18.09 -38.86
CA MET A 1 -10.51 17.04 -38.06
C MET A 1 -9.53 16.69 -36.95
N ASN A 2 -9.76 17.17 -35.74
CA ASN A 2 -8.83 17.00 -34.63
C ASN A 2 -9.07 15.66 -33.95
N THR A 3 -8.03 14.83 -33.95
CA THR A 3 -7.96 13.56 -33.22
C THR A 3 -7.93 13.87 -31.72
N GLN A 4 -9.05 13.66 -31.03
CA GLN A 4 -9.03 13.50 -29.58
C GLN A 4 -8.54 12.08 -29.27
N VAL A 5 -7.26 11.96 -28.95
CA VAL A 5 -6.74 10.76 -28.29
C VAL A 5 -7.24 10.85 -26.85
N ALA A 6 -8.30 10.10 -26.54
CA ALA A 6 -8.71 9.87 -25.17
C ALA A 6 -7.57 9.14 -24.46
N THR A 7 -6.84 9.86 -23.61
CA THR A 7 -5.79 9.30 -22.75
C THR A 7 -6.40 8.17 -21.93
N GLN A 8 -5.91 6.94 -22.12
CA GLN A 8 -6.35 5.77 -21.39
C GLN A 8 -6.27 6.01 -19.88
N GLU A 9 -7.42 6.06 -19.24
CA GLU A 9 -7.58 6.08 -17.78
C GLU A 9 -7.00 4.78 -17.22
N SER A 10 -5.85 4.83 -16.55
CA SER A 10 -5.30 3.65 -15.87
C SER A 10 -6.12 3.32 -14.63
N LYS A 11 -7.17 2.51 -14.82
CA LYS A 11 -8.08 1.93 -13.79
C LYS A 11 -7.46 0.75 -13.02
N GLU A 12 -6.17 0.51 -13.23
CA GLU A 12 -5.41 -0.64 -12.77
C GLU A 12 -4.23 -0.20 -11.89
N PHE A 13 -3.67 -1.14 -11.14
CA PHE A 13 -2.50 -0.87 -10.34
C PHE A 13 -1.29 -0.57 -11.22
N VAL A 14 -0.52 0.45 -10.85
CA VAL A 14 0.71 0.87 -11.51
C VAL A 14 1.86 0.67 -10.53
N ALA A 15 2.94 0.06 -11.00
CA ALA A 15 4.19 -0.02 -10.26
C ALA A 15 5.04 1.22 -10.56
N ALA A 16 5.54 1.88 -9.52
CA ALA A 16 6.45 3.01 -9.64
C ALA A 16 7.69 2.76 -8.79
N LYS A 17 8.85 3.11 -9.35
CA LYS A 17 10.12 3.05 -8.63
C LYS A 17 10.21 4.21 -7.63
N LEU A 18 10.79 3.94 -6.46
CA LEU A 18 11.10 4.95 -5.45
C LEU A 18 12.43 5.67 -5.79
N PRO A 19 12.54 7.00 -5.58
CA PRO A 19 11.50 7.91 -5.10
C PRO A 19 10.41 8.14 -6.16
N ILE A 20 9.15 8.20 -5.73
CA ILE A 20 8.02 8.45 -6.62
C ILE A 20 7.95 9.95 -6.91
N ASP A 21 7.74 10.31 -8.18
CA ASP A 21 7.37 11.67 -8.54
C ASP A 21 5.92 11.94 -8.12
N ARG A 22 5.77 12.63 -6.98
CA ARG A 22 4.46 12.95 -6.38
C ARG A 22 3.63 13.90 -7.24
N GLU A 23 4.23 14.66 -8.16
CA GLU A 23 3.51 15.56 -9.06
C GLU A 23 2.71 14.79 -10.12
N LEU A 24 3.07 13.53 -10.36
CA LEU A 24 2.36 12.65 -11.30
C LEU A 24 1.16 11.93 -10.66
N ILE A 25 0.99 12.01 -9.34
CA ILE A 25 -0.15 11.42 -8.63
C ILE A 25 -1.26 12.47 -8.49
N LYS A 26 -2.44 12.14 -9.02
CA LYS A 26 -3.59 13.05 -9.02
C LYS A 26 -4.37 12.99 -7.71
N SER A 27 -4.48 11.82 -7.10
CA SER A 27 -5.24 11.62 -5.87
C SER A 27 -4.49 12.17 -4.67
N ARG A 28 -5.07 13.17 -4.01
CA ARG A 28 -4.53 13.68 -2.75
C ARG A 28 -4.60 12.61 -1.65
N ARG A 29 -5.67 11.81 -1.64
CA ARG A 29 -5.83 10.70 -0.70
C ARG A 29 -4.75 9.65 -0.86
N LEU A 30 -4.35 9.34 -2.09
CA LEU A 30 -3.23 8.43 -2.33
C LEU A 30 -1.92 9.01 -1.83
N LEU A 31 -1.66 10.30 -2.07
CA LEU A 31 -0.47 10.98 -1.52
C LEU A 31 -0.45 10.93 0.01
N ASP A 32 -1.59 11.19 0.66
CA ASP A 32 -1.71 11.14 2.11
C ASP A 32 -1.51 9.70 2.63
N MET A 33 -1.95 8.66 1.91
CA MET A 33 -1.66 7.25 2.25
C MET A 33 -0.17 6.90 2.11
N ILE A 34 0.49 7.36 1.05
CA ILE A 34 1.93 7.15 0.85
C ILE A 34 2.70 7.79 2.00
N GLU A 35 2.41 9.05 2.31
CA GLU A 35 3.02 9.76 3.43
C GLU A 35 2.77 9.02 4.74
N LEU A 36 1.52 8.59 5.00
CA LEU A 36 1.17 7.83 6.20
C LEU A 36 2.02 6.57 6.35
N VAL A 37 2.21 5.80 5.28
CA VAL A 37 3.03 4.57 5.31
C VAL A 37 4.52 4.89 5.52
N GLU A 38 5.02 5.97 4.92
CA GLU A 38 6.42 6.38 5.03
C GLU A 38 6.78 6.89 6.44
N VAL A 39 5.91 7.69 7.06
CA VAL A 39 6.23 8.43 8.30
C VAL A 39 5.66 7.80 9.57
N CYS A 40 4.53 7.06 9.48
CA CYS A 40 3.89 6.49 10.65
C CYS A 40 4.78 5.42 11.27
N ARG A 41 4.86 5.41 12.61
CA ARG A 41 5.63 4.40 13.35
C ARG A 41 4.85 3.09 13.44
N ALA A 42 5.56 1.99 13.23
CA ALA A 42 5.08 0.67 13.61
C ALA A 42 4.90 0.61 15.15
N PRO A 43 4.08 -0.32 15.67
CA PRO A 43 3.81 -0.40 17.11
C PRO A 43 5.05 -0.62 18.00
N ASP A 44 6.15 -1.12 17.43
CA ASP A 44 7.42 -1.28 18.15
C ASP A 44 8.18 0.05 18.39
N GLY A 45 7.73 1.15 17.75
CA GLY A 45 8.34 2.47 17.84
C GLY A 45 9.69 2.61 17.15
N GLN A 46 10.26 1.52 16.62
CA GLN A 46 11.58 1.50 15.99
C GLN A 46 11.45 1.66 14.48
N ARG A 47 10.51 0.94 13.87
CA ARG A 47 10.28 0.93 12.42
C ARG A 47 9.22 1.93 12.01
N THR A 48 9.27 2.41 10.77
CA THR A 48 8.09 2.99 10.11
C THR A 48 7.19 1.88 9.58
N VAL A 49 5.94 2.20 9.20
CA VAL A 49 5.04 1.25 8.57
C VAL A 49 5.64 0.72 7.25
N TRP A 50 6.30 1.57 6.48
CA TRP A 50 7.04 1.16 5.28
C TRP A 50 8.12 0.12 5.58
N GLN A 51 8.96 0.37 6.59
CA GLN A 51 10.00 -0.59 6.98
C GLN A 51 9.41 -1.94 7.43
N MET A 52 8.28 -1.91 8.14
CA MET A 52 7.54 -3.11 8.52
C MET A 52 6.96 -3.85 7.30
N LEU A 53 6.48 -3.12 6.27
CA LEU A 53 6.00 -3.72 5.02
C LEU A 53 7.13 -4.39 4.24
N VAL A 54 8.31 -3.74 4.16
CA VAL A 54 9.50 -4.33 3.53
C VAL A 54 9.99 -5.53 4.32
N ASP A 55 10.03 -5.45 5.65
CA ASP A 55 10.27 -6.61 6.51
C ASP A 55 9.30 -7.74 6.20
N ALA A 56 8.03 -7.42 5.91
CA ALA A 56 7.01 -8.40 5.56
C ALA A 56 7.07 -8.90 4.11
N GLY A 57 8.01 -8.43 3.28
CA GLY A 57 8.23 -8.91 1.92
C GLY A 57 7.77 -7.97 0.80
N ALA A 58 7.42 -6.72 1.12
CA ALA A 58 7.22 -5.70 0.09
C ALA A 58 8.55 -5.38 -0.60
N GLU A 59 8.49 -5.01 -1.89
CA GLU A 59 9.66 -4.60 -2.65
C GLU A 59 10.19 -3.26 -2.13
N ILE A 60 11.50 -3.19 -1.88
CA ILE A 60 12.11 -2.03 -1.22
C ILE A 60 12.20 -0.80 -2.12
N ASP A 61 12.27 -0.98 -3.44
CA ASP A 61 12.50 0.06 -4.43
C ASP A 61 11.26 0.35 -5.31
N HIS A 62 10.13 -0.30 -5.05
CA HIS A 62 8.89 -0.10 -5.79
C HIS A 62 7.69 0.05 -4.86
N ILE A 63 6.76 0.88 -5.27
CA ILE A 63 5.40 0.89 -4.75
C ILE A 63 4.44 0.47 -5.86
N VAL A 64 3.36 -0.20 -5.49
CA VAL A 64 2.27 -0.51 -6.42
C VAL A 64 1.05 0.24 -5.92
N TYR A 65 0.47 1.11 -6.75
CA TYR A 65 -0.66 1.94 -6.37
C TYR A 65 -1.72 2.06 -7.45
N ARG A 66 -2.92 2.46 -7.03
CA ARG A 66 -4.02 2.81 -7.91
C ARG A 66 -4.39 4.27 -7.66
N ASP A 67 -4.10 5.11 -8.65
CA ASP A 67 -4.39 6.54 -8.61
C ASP A 67 -5.81 6.80 -9.14
N VAL A 68 -6.64 7.45 -8.33
CA VAL A 68 -8.05 7.75 -8.64
C VAL A 68 -8.31 9.21 -8.30
N GLU A 69 -8.71 10.01 -9.29
CA GLU A 69 -9.07 11.41 -9.10
C GLU A 69 -10.13 11.57 -7.99
N ASP A 70 -9.89 12.48 -7.04
CA ASP A 70 -10.65 12.56 -5.79
C ASP A 70 -12.11 12.99 -5.95
N ASP A 71 -12.42 13.67 -7.05
CA ASP A 71 -13.74 14.18 -7.42
C ASP A 71 -14.60 13.14 -8.18
N ARG A 72 -14.01 12.01 -8.59
CA ARG A 72 -14.75 10.94 -9.25
C ARG A 72 -15.36 10.00 -8.23
N SER A 73 -16.69 9.95 -8.20
CA SER A 73 -17.44 8.87 -7.54
C SER A 73 -17.28 7.57 -8.34
N GLY A 74 -16.13 6.94 -8.23
CA GLY A 74 -15.81 5.68 -8.89
C GLY A 74 -16.14 4.45 -8.03
N VAL A 75 -16.28 3.30 -8.68
CA VAL A 75 -16.40 1.98 -8.00
C VAL A 75 -15.09 1.60 -7.28
N ARG A 76 -13.95 2.15 -7.72
CA ARG A 76 -12.62 1.83 -7.19
C ARG A 76 -12.09 2.99 -6.36
N LEU A 77 -11.53 2.66 -5.21
CA LEU A 77 -10.91 3.61 -4.28
C LEU A 77 -9.42 3.79 -4.62
N PRO A 78 -8.79 4.93 -4.29
CA PRO A 78 -7.33 5.02 -4.32
C PRO A 78 -6.73 3.96 -3.40
N ALA A 79 -5.62 3.33 -3.82
CA ALA A 79 -5.09 2.19 -3.08
C ALA A 79 -3.58 2.00 -3.20
N LEU A 80 -2.99 1.36 -2.20
CA LEU A 80 -1.64 0.80 -2.21
C LEU A 80 -1.72 -0.73 -2.17
N GLN A 81 -0.84 -1.40 -2.90
CA GLN A 81 -0.71 -2.86 -2.91
C GLN A 81 0.71 -3.27 -2.55
N PHE A 82 0.82 -4.30 -1.72
CA PHE A 82 2.10 -4.83 -1.26
C PHE A 82 2.10 -6.35 -1.40
N ARG A 83 3.20 -6.89 -1.92
CA ARG A 83 3.51 -8.31 -1.78
C ARG A 83 3.87 -8.57 -0.32
N ILE A 84 3.32 -9.63 0.26
CA ILE A 84 3.61 -10.06 1.63
C ILE A 84 4.04 -11.52 1.63
N ASN A 85 5.11 -11.81 2.34
CA ASN A 85 5.65 -13.15 2.52
C ASN A 85 6.21 -13.31 3.94
N THR A 86 5.32 -13.62 4.88
CA THR A 86 5.66 -13.88 6.29
C THR A 86 5.11 -15.21 6.78
N SER A 87 5.44 -15.58 8.01
CA SER A 87 4.84 -16.75 8.64
C SER A 87 3.32 -16.62 8.80
N LYS A 88 2.81 -15.39 8.97
CA LYS A 88 1.38 -15.06 9.17
C LYS A 88 0.56 -15.09 7.89
N MET A 89 1.12 -14.62 6.77
CA MET A 89 0.44 -14.50 5.49
C MET A 89 1.42 -14.58 4.33
N THR A 90 1.01 -15.21 3.23
CA THR A 90 1.75 -15.15 1.97
C THR A 90 0.78 -14.77 0.86
N GLY A 91 0.93 -13.59 0.28
CA GLY A 91 0.08 -13.13 -0.82
C GLY A 91 0.15 -11.61 -0.99
N PHE A 92 -1.00 -10.96 -1.07
CA PHE A 92 -1.09 -9.50 -1.25
C PHE A 92 -1.86 -8.83 -0.12
N LEU A 93 -1.39 -7.64 0.27
CA LEU A 93 -2.13 -6.70 1.10
C LEU A 93 -2.46 -5.47 0.27
N ILE A 94 -3.73 -5.09 0.23
CA ILE A 94 -4.21 -3.87 -0.42
C ILE A 94 -4.79 -2.96 0.66
N LEU A 95 -4.31 -1.71 0.68
CA LEU A 95 -4.81 -0.65 1.53
C LEU A 95 -5.59 0.33 0.67
N GLU A 96 -6.89 0.50 0.90
CA GLU A 96 -7.75 1.45 0.20
C GLU A 96 -8.19 2.57 1.14
N ASP A 97 -8.22 3.82 0.66
CA ASP A 97 -8.85 4.93 1.39
C ASP A 97 -10.34 4.99 1.02
N ASP A 98 -11.21 4.83 2.02
CA ASP A 98 -12.66 4.93 1.87
C ASP A 98 -13.17 6.26 2.45
N PRO A 99 -13.38 7.28 1.61
CA PRO A 99 -13.78 8.60 2.07
C PRO A 99 -15.22 8.63 2.61
N ALA A 100 -16.09 7.70 2.18
CA ALA A 100 -17.47 7.65 2.66
C ALA A 100 -17.53 7.23 4.13
N GLU A 101 -16.66 6.31 4.53
CA GLU A 101 -16.58 5.78 5.89
C GLU A 101 -15.52 6.46 6.76
N ARG A 102 -14.74 7.38 6.17
CA ARG A 102 -13.59 8.06 6.79
C ARG A 102 -12.62 7.07 7.43
N ALA A 103 -12.34 5.99 6.71
CA ALA A 103 -11.57 4.86 7.19
C ALA A 103 -10.78 4.23 6.04
N PHE A 104 -9.82 3.38 6.38
CA PHE A 104 -9.15 2.51 5.43
C PHE A 104 -9.86 1.17 5.33
N ARG A 105 -9.80 0.56 4.16
CA ARG A 105 -10.09 -0.87 3.97
C ARG A 105 -8.78 -1.61 3.76
N ILE A 106 -8.55 -2.64 4.57
CA ILE A 106 -7.45 -3.58 4.35
C ILE A 106 -8.04 -4.81 3.68
N LEU A 107 -7.56 -5.13 2.48
CA LEU A 107 -7.88 -6.37 1.78
C LEU A 107 -6.64 -7.25 1.82
N ALA A 108 -6.72 -8.38 2.53
CA ALA A 108 -5.64 -9.36 2.59
C ALA A 108 -6.01 -10.58 1.74
N GLN A 109 -5.18 -10.89 0.75
CA GLN A 109 -5.34 -12.02 -0.15
C GLN A 109 -4.26 -13.06 0.17
N ASP A 110 -4.64 -14.18 0.80
CA ASP A 110 -3.70 -15.25 1.15
C ASP A 110 -3.66 -16.35 0.07
N GLU A 111 -2.45 -16.70 -0.37
CA GLU A 111 -2.14 -17.71 -1.38
C GLU A 111 -1.84 -19.09 -0.78
N LYS A 112 -1.75 -19.22 0.56
CA LYS A 112 -1.33 -20.48 1.22
C LYS A 112 -2.33 -21.64 1.14
N VAL A 113 -3.55 -21.48 0.61
CA VAL A 113 -4.52 -22.59 0.57
C VAL A 113 -4.61 -23.21 -0.82
N ASN A 114 -3.96 -24.37 -0.99
CA ASN A 114 -4.23 -25.35 -2.05
C ASN A 114 -4.37 -24.77 -3.48
N GLY A 115 -3.48 -23.85 -3.88
CA GLY A 115 -3.46 -23.31 -5.24
C GLY A 115 -4.68 -22.44 -5.61
N SER A 116 -5.48 -22.03 -4.62
CA SER A 116 -6.62 -21.12 -4.79
C SER A 116 -6.43 -19.89 -3.89
N ILE A 117 -6.79 -18.72 -4.39
CA ILE A 117 -6.80 -17.48 -3.60
C ILE A 117 -7.79 -17.70 -2.44
N ALA A 118 -7.27 -17.83 -1.23
CA ALA A 118 -7.93 -18.59 -0.18
C ALA A 118 -8.89 -17.80 0.68
N LYS A 119 -8.62 -16.50 0.86
CA LYS A 119 -9.34 -15.66 1.80
C LYS A 119 -9.07 -14.21 1.44
N THR A 120 -10.13 -13.46 1.16
CA THR A 120 -10.08 -11.99 1.17
C THR A 120 -10.65 -11.53 2.51
N VAL A 121 -9.80 -11.05 3.40
CA VAL A 121 -10.25 -10.39 4.62
C VAL A 121 -10.40 -8.92 4.30
N VAL A 122 -11.61 -8.36 4.47
CA VAL A 122 -11.87 -6.92 4.38
C VAL A 122 -12.06 -6.39 5.80
N GLU A 123 -11.14 -5.53 6.24
CA GLU A 123 -11.23 -4.88 7.54
C GLU A 123 -11.33 -3.37 7.37
N ARG A 124 -12.31 -2.76 8.06
CA ARG A 124 -12.39 -1.31 8.24
C ARG A 124 -11.47 -0.89 9.38
N VAL A 125 -10.57 0.04 9.13
CA VAL A 125 -9.56 0.49 10.09
C VAL A 125 -9.43 2.01 10.07
N PHE A 126 -9.30 2.63 11.24
CA PHE A 126 -9.08 4.07 11.34
C PHE A 126 -7.59 4.41 11.37
N THR A 127 -7.22 5.62 11.00
CA THR A 127 -5.82 6.07 10.91
C THR A 127 -5.02 5.79 12.19
N ASN A 128 -5.62 6.02 13.37
CA ASN A 128 -4.97 5.82 14.67
C ASN A 128 -4.72 4.35 15.03
N THR A 129 -5.42 3.39 14.41
CA THR A 129 -5.25 1.95 14.66
C THR A 129 -4.61 1.22 13.49
N LEU A 130 -4.37 1.89 12.36
CA LEU A 130 -3.85 1.30 11.13
C LEU A 130 -2.54 0.53 11.35
N ALA A 131 -1.53 1.18 11.95
CA ALA A 131 -0.22 0.55 12.17
C ALA A 131 -0.33 -0.73 13.03
N ALA A 132 -1.17 -0.70 14.07
CA ALA A 132 -1.40 -1.87 14.92
C ALA A 132 -2.11 -3.00 14.19
N ARG A 133 -3.10 -2.68 13.34
CA ARG A 133 -3.79 -3.68 12.52
C ARG A 133 -2.86 -4.31 11.48
N LEU A 134 -2.08 -3.51 10.77
CA LEU A 134 -1.07 -4.00 9.83
C LEU A 134 -0.09 -4.93 10.55
N ALA A 135 0.50 -4.52 11.68
CA ALA A 135 1.42 -5.36 12.44
C ALA A 135 0.78 -6.71 12.86
N SER A 136 -0.50 -6.68 13.28
CA SER A 136 -1.21 -7.91 13.65
C SER A 136 -1.32 -8.90 12.48
N LEU A 137 -1.54 -8.38 11.25
CA LEU A 137 -1.73 -9.18 10.04
C LEU A 137 -0.42 -9.67 9.43
N ILE A 138 0.60 -8.81 9.32
CA ILE A 138 1.76 -9.07 8.46
C ILE A 138 3.09 -9.22 9.22
N ASP A 139 3.27 -8.56 10.36
CA ASP A 139 4.57 -8.53 11.05
C ASP A 139 4.83 -9.84 11.81
N ASP A 140 5.81 -10.62 11.38
CA ASP A 140 6.25 -11.86 12.05
C ASP A 140 7.44 -11.65 13.00
N GLY A 141 7.85 -10.39 13.22
CA GLY A 141 8.99 -10.02 14.05
C GLY A 141 10.35 -10.22 13.38
N THR A 142 10.39 -10.75 12.15
CA THR A 142 11.63 -10.93 11.40
C THR A 142 11.98 -9.63 10.68
N ARG A 143 13.23 -9.17 10.85
CA ARG A 143 13.75 -7.99 10.16
C ARG A 143 14.46 -8.40 8.87
N ARG A 144 14.01 -7.85 7.76
CA ARG A 144 14.55 -8.05 6.40
C ARG A 144 14.99 -6.72 5.77
N TRP A 145 14.63 -5.59 6.38
CA TRP A 145 15.04 -4.25 6.02
C TRP A 145 16.57 -4.09 6.06
N ASN A 146 17.11 -3.52 4.98
CA ASN A 146 18.50 -3.10 4.90
C ASN A 146 18.59 -1.56 5.02
N GLU A 147 19.16 -1.07 6.11
CA GLU A 147 19.34 0.37 6.39
C GLU A 147 20.13 1.10 5.31
N GLU A 148 21.15 0.48 4.73
CA GLU A 148 22.01 1.12 3.72
C GLU A 148 21.23 1.34 2.42
N VAL A 149 20.55 0.31 1.93
CA VAL A 149 19.73 0.36 0.71
C VAL A 149 18.54 1.30 0.92
N GLY A 150 17.85 1.17 2.05
CA GLY A 150 16.65 1.94 2.34
C GLY A 150 16.89 3.45 2.47
N ARG A 151 18.04 3.86 3.01
CA ARG A 151 18.41 5.28 3.10
C ARG A 151 18.65 5.92 1.73
N LEU A 152 19.12 5.16 0.75
CA LEU A 152 19.36 5.67 -0.60
C LEU A 152 18.06 5.90 -1.36
N ILE A 153 17.01 5.15 -1.02
CA ILE A 153 15.72 5.14 -1.71
C ILE A 153 14.76 6.19 -1.14
N ILE A 154 14.73 6.36 0.19
CA ILE A 154 13.75 7.22 0.89
C ILE A 154 14.23 8.69 1.04
N LYS A 155 15.54 8.97 0.93
CA LYS A 155 16.12 10.30 1.21
C LYS A 155 16.19 11.27 0.02
N GLN A 156 15.42 11.08 -1.05
CA GLN A 156 15.39 12.02 -2.17
C GLN A 156 14.14 12.89 -2.13
#